data_AF-A0A938CZV4-F1
#
_entry.id   AF-A0A938CZV4-F1
#
_cell.length_a   1.000
_cell.length_b   1.000
_cell.length_c   1.000
_cell.angle_alpha   90.00
_cell.angle_beta   90.00
_cell.angle_gamma   90.00
#
_symmetry.space_group_name_H-M   'P 1'
#
loop_
_entity.id
_entity.type
_entity.pdbx_description
1 polymer ?
#
loop_
_entity_poly.entity_id
_entity_poly.type
_entity_poly.pdbx_seq_one_letter_code
_entity_poly.pdbx_strand_id
1 'polypeptide(L)'
;QIGAIATAWKSGDPDELACLMNFAEDDRAFAEAMLIGRNRMWAKWIDERLGQPGTVFVAVGAGHLAGASSVQEQLAARGIGMARVQ
;
A
#
# COMPACT_ATOMS: atom_id res chain seq x y z
N GLN A 1 3.83 16.07 -13.38
CA GLN A 1 3.80 15.13 -12.23
C GLN A 1 2.80 13.99 -12.42
N ILE A 2 1.51 14.23 -12.67
CA ILE A 2 0.51 13.14 -12.84
C ILE A 2 0.90 12.10 -13.89
N GLY A 3 1.46 12.51 -15.03
CA GLY A 3 1.92 11.59 -16.08
C GLY A 3 2.99 10.60 -15.61
N ALA A 4 3.93 11.04 -14.77
CA ALA A 4 4.97 10.17 -14.22
C ALA A 4 4.38 9.17 -13.22
N ILE A 5 3.49 9.61 -12.34
CA ILE A 5 2.76 8.74 -11.39
C ILE A 5 1.96 7.67 -12.15
N ALA A 6 1.27 8.07 -13.23
CA ALA A 6 0.51 7.13 -14.06
C ALA A 6 1.42 6.10 -14.76
N THR A 7 2.61 6.49 -15.20
CA THR A 7 3.59 5.57 -15.78
C THR A 7 4.12 4.58 -14.75
N ALA A 8 4.59 5.06 -13.59
CA ALA A 8 5.07 4.23 -12.50
C ALA A 8 3.98 3.25 -11.98
N TRP A 9 2.73 3.71 -11.94
CA TRP A 9 1.58 2.85 -11.64
C TRP A 9 1.38 1.75 -12.67
N LYS A 10 1.46 2.08 -13.96
CA LYS A 10 1.29 1.11 -15.05
C LYS A 10 2.42 0.08 -15.12
N SER A 11 3.66 0.47 -14.82
CA SER A 11 4.80 -0.46 -14.75
C SER A 11 4.78 -1.32 -13.48
N GLY A 12 3.96 -0.95 -12.49
CA GLY A 12 3.90 -1.62 -11.20
C GLY A 12 5.20 -1.44 -10.42
N ASP A 13 5.77 -0.23 -10.44
CA ASP A 13 6.96 0.14 -9.67
C ASP A 13 6.54 0.89 -8.39
N PRO A 14 6.39 0.18 -7.25
CA PRO A 14 5.97 0.79 -5.99
C PRO A 14 7.01 1.74 -5.39
N ASP A 15 8.29 1.57 -5.71
CA ASP A 15 9.38 2.39 -5.17
C ASP A 15 9.44 3.73 -5.92
N GLU A 16 9.32 3.70 -7.24
CA GLU A 16 9.19 4.92 -8.06
C GLU A 16 7.93 5.70 -7.69
N LEU A 17 6.81 5.00 -7.48
CA LEU A 17 5.57 5.63 -6.99
C LEU A 17 5.77 6.34 -5.65
N ALA A 18 6.48 5.71 -4.70
CA ALA A 18 6.73 6.32 -3.40
C ALA A 18 7.51 7.62 -3.52
N CYS A 19 8.58 7.61 -4.32
CA CYS A 19 9.40 8.78 -4.60
C CYS A 19 8.60 9.91 -5.24
N LEU A 20 7.74 9.59 -6.22
CA LEU A 20 6.92 10.58 -6.91
C LEU A 20 5.78 11.14 -6.05
N MET A 21 5.31 10.36 -5.08
CA MET A 21 4.15 10.69 -4.25
C MET A 21 4.51 11.53 -3.02
N ASN A 22 5.68 11.33 -2.43
CA ASN A 22 6.35 12.13 -1.38
C ASN A 22 5.49 12.84 -0.31
N PHE A 23 4.29 12.31 0.02
CA PHE A 23 3.30 12.99 0.85
C PHE A 23 3.76 13.27 2.29
N ALA A 24 4.76 12.54 2.77
CA ALA A 24 5.29 12.69 4.12
C ALA A 24 6.16 13.95 4.29
N GLU A 25 6.73 14.48 3.21
CA GLU A 25 7.53 15.71 3.27
C GLU A 25 6.67 16.97 3.37
N ASP A 26 5.44 16.93 2.86
CA ASP A 26 4.55 18.10 2.84
C ASP A 26 3.73 18.27 4.13
N ASP A 27 3.21 17.18 4.74
CA ASP A 27 2.50 17.23 6.03
C ASP A 27 2.46 15.85 6.71
N ARG A 28 3.17 15.73 7.84
CA ARG A 28 3.28 14.48 8.61
C ARG A 28 1.95 14.03 9.24
N ALA A 29 1.12 14.95 9.71
CA ALA A 29 -0.18 14.59 10.31
C ALA A 29 -1.14 14.09 9.23
N PHE A 30 -1.10 14.73 8.06
CA PHE A 30 -1.84 14.27 6.88
C PHE A 30 -1.35 12.89 6.42
N ALA A 31 -0.05 12.68 6.29
CA ALA A 31 0.53 11.40 5.89
C ALA A 31 0.15 10.26 6.88
N GLU A 32 0.18 10.52 8.18
CA GLU A 32 -0.24 9.55 9.19
C GLU A 32 -1.72 9.18 9.03
N ALA A 33 -2.61 10.17 8.94
CA ALA A 33 -4.05 9.94 8.84
C ALA A 33 -4.45 9.28 7.51
N MET A 34 -3.87 9.73 6.40
CA MET A 34 -4.31 9.34 5.06
C MET A 34 -3.64 8.08 4.55
N LEU A 35 -2.39 7.81 4.92
CA LEU A 35 -1.63 6.68 4.39
C LEU A 35 -1.34 5.64 5.46
N ILE A 36 -0.61 6.03 6.51
CA ILE A 36 -0.05 5.08 7.47
C ILE A 36 -1.17 4.40 8.28
N GLY A 37 -2.04 5.19 8.92
CA GLY A 37 -3.17 4.69 9.69
C GLY A 37 -4.13 3.87 8.82
N ARG A 38 -4.44 4.35 7.61
CA ARG A 38 -5.31 3.66 6.67
C ARG A 38 -4.73 2.31 6.21
N ASN A 39 -3.44 2.25 5.87
CA ASN A 39 -2.76 1.02 5.47
C ASN A 39 -2.66 0.02 6.62
N ARG A 40 -2.43 0.50 7.85
CA ARG A 40 -2.44 -0.32 9.07
C ARG A 40 -3.81 -0.96 9.32
N MET A 41 -4.89 -0.19 9.12
CA MET A 41 -6.26 -0.69 9.22
C MET A 41 -6.58 -1.72 8.13
N TRP A 42 -6.14 -1.48 6.89
CA TRP A 42 -6.26 -2.44 5.80
C TRP A 42 -5.55 -3.75 6.09
N ALA A 43 -4.30 -3.70 6.57
CA ALA A 43 -3.55 -4.90 6.91
C ALA A 43 -4.24 -5.70 8.04
N LYS A 44 -4.82 -5.00 9.03
CA LYS A 44 -5.65 -5.65 10.07
C LYS A 44 -6.86 -6.36 9.47
N TRP A 45 -7.59 -5.70 8.57
CA TRP A 45 -8.76 -6.29 7.94
C TRP A 45 -8.41 -7.51 7.08
N ILE A 46 -7.30 -7.44 6.33
CA ILE A 46 -6.82 -8.55 5.50
C ILE A 46 -6.45 -9.75 6.38
N ASP A 47 -5.69 -9.52 7.46
CA ASP A 47 -5.31 -10.52 8.46
C ASP A 47 -6.55 -11.24 9.03
N GLU A 48 -7.55 -10.47 9.50
CA GLU A 48 -8.83 -11.02 9.96
C GLU A 48 -9.57 -11.79 8.85
N ARG A 49 -9.53 -11.31 7.60
CA ARG A 49 -10.19 -11.97 6.48
C ARG A 49 -9.53 -13.29 6.10
N LEU A 50 -8.21 -13.44 6.27
CA LEU A 50 -7.50 -14.70 5.99
C LEU A 50 -7.95 -15.85 6.91
N GLY A 51 -8.53 -15.54 8.08
CA GLY A 51 -9.14 -16.53 8.97
C GLY A 51 -10.45 -17.15 8.47
N GLN A 52 -11.00 -16.65 7.36
CA GLN A 52 -12.25 -17.14 6.75
C GLN A 52 -11.94 -17.85 5.42
N PRO A 53 -12.56 -19.02 5.12
CA PRO A 53 -12.35 -19.69 3.85
C PRO A 53 -12.70 -18.83 2.61
N GLY A 54 -12.09 -19.19 1.47
CA GLY A 54 -12.37 -18.60 0.15
C GLY A 54 -11.33 -17.59 -0.32
N THR A 55 -11.47 -17.17 -1.58
CA THR A 55 -10.57 -16.22 -2.25
C THR A 55 -11.24 -14.85 -2.35
N VAL A 56 -10.52 -13.79 -1.98
CA VAL A 56 -10.98 -12.40 -2.12
C VAL A 56 -10.04 -11.63 -3.03
N PHE A 57 -10.61 -10.89 -3.98
CA PHE A 57 -9.88 -9.92 -4.77
C PHE A 57 -10.09 -8.52 -4.17
N VAL A 58 -9.00 -7.79 -3.95
CA VAL A 58 -9.03 -6.42 -3.41
C VAL A 58 -8.36 -5.48 -4.40
N ALA A 59 -9.11 -4.49 -4.88
CA ALA A 59 -8.57 -3.41 -5.70
C ALA A 59 -8.25 -2.19 -4.83
N VAL A 60 -7.04 -1.66 -4.96
CA VAL A 60 -6.56 -0.50 -4.19
C VAL A 60 -5.90 0.53 -5.10
N GLY A 61 -5.85 1.79 -4.63
CA GLY A 61 -5.08 2.84 -5.29
C GLY A 61 -3.59 2.82 -4.91
N ALA A 62 -2.77 3.57 -5.66
CA ALA A 62 -1.31 3.59 -5.54
C ALA A 62 -0.78 3.84 -4.12
N GLY A 63 -1.43 4.70 -3.33
CA GLY A 63 -1.01 5.00 -1.95
C GLY A 63 -1.09 3.82 -0.97
N HIS A 64 -1.74 2.71 -1.36
CA HIS A 64 -1.73 1.48 -0.56
C HIS A 64 -0.54 0.58 -0.88
N LEU A 65 0.07 0.73 -2.06
CA LEU A 65 1.15 -0.15 -2.53
C LEU A 65 2.52 0.53 -2.53
N ALA A 66 2.55 1.85 -2.48
CA ALA A 66 3.77 2.63 -2.58
C ALA A 66 4.51 2.74 -1.25
N GLY A 67 5.81 2.40 -1.27
CA GLY A 67 6.78 2.80 -0.26
C GLY A 67 6.57 2.29 1.17
N ALA A 68 7.23 2.99 2.09
CA ALA A 68 7.21 2.67 3.50
C ALA A 68 5.80 2.80 4.09
N SER A 69 5.44 1.89 4.98
CA SER A 69 4.08 1.73 5.52
C SER A 69 3.00 1.39 4.48
N SER A 70 3.37 0.87 3.31
CA SER A 70 2.45 0.22 2.38
C SER A 70 1.69 -0.93 3.06
N VAL A 71 0.57 -1.34 2.49
CA VAL A 71 -0.19 -2.49 2.99
C VAL A 71 0.70 -3.73 2.98
N GLN A 72 1.58 -3.90 1.99
CA GLN A 72 2.51 -5.01 1.94
C GLN A 72 3.45 -5.02 3.15
N GLU A 73 4.10 -3.89 3.47
CA GLU A 73 4.97 -3.83 4.65
C GLU A 73 4.21 -4.10 5.95
N GLN A 74 2.99 -3.56 6.09
CA GLN A 74 2.15 -3.79 7.26
C GLN A 74 1.72 -5.26 7.40
N LEU A 75 1.52 -5.97 6.29
CA LEU A 75 1.26 -7.42 6.27
C LEU A 75 2.50 -8.23 6.63
N ALA A 76 3.67 -7.85 6.09
CA ALA A 76 4.94 -8.50 6.43
C ALA A 76 5.24 -8.37 7.95
N ALA A 77 4.98 -7.20 8.54
CA ALA A 77 5.11 -6.98 9.97
C ALA A 77 4.17 -7.85 10.83
N ARG A 78 3.10 -8.39 10.24
CA ARG A 78 2.17 -9.35 10.87
C ARG A 78 2.55 -10.81 10.60
N GLY A 79 3.67 -11.06 9.91
CA GLY A 79 4.10 -12.41 9.52
C GLY A 79 3.33 -13.01 8.35
N ILE A 80 2.59 -12.18 7.58
CA ILE A 80 1.83 -12.64 6.43
C ILE A 80 2.71 -12.57 5.18
N GLY A 81 2.98 -13.73 4.60
CA GLY A 81 3.73 -13.86 3.35
C GLY A 81 2.93 -13.34 2.15
N MET A 82 3.61 -12.68 1.23
CA MET A 82 3.02 -12.18 -0.01
C MET A 82 3.90 -12.54 -1.19
N ALA A 83 3.26 -12.77 -2.33
CA ALA A 83 3.94 -12.98 -3.60
C ALA A 83 3.35 -12.05 -4.66
N ARG A 84 4.23 -11.43 -5.44
CA ARG A 84 3.84 -10.74 -6.67
C ARG A 84 3.57 -11.80 -7.72
N VAL A 85 2.36 -11.77 -8.29
CA VAL A 85 1.95 -12.68 -9.37
C VAL A 85 1.86 -11.87 -10.65
N GLN A 86 2.81 -12.08 -11.57
CA GLN A 86 2.91 -11.41 -12.87
C GLN A 86 3.50 -12.37 -13.89
#